data_AF-A0A2I1PBZ7-F1
#
_entry.id   AF-A0A2I1PBZ7-F1
#
_cell.length_a   1.000
_cell.length_b   1.000
_cell.length_c   1.000
_cell.angle_alpha   90.00
_cell.angle_beta   90.00
_cell.angle_gamma   90.00
#
_symmetry.space_group_name_H-M   'P 1'
#
loop_
_entity.id
_entity.type
_entity.pdbx_description
1 polymer ?
#
loop_
_entity_poly.entity_id
_entity_poly.type
_entity_poly.pdbx_seq_one_letter_code
_entity_poly.pdbx_strand_id
1 'polypeptide(L)'
;MRRTTLALTLALTTPLAPLSAAGPAAAPGHGGPGGPIHGTYRVTSGADAGRGTLRAGLEAGYSRFEVARTVRTIAVESTLEYAGTRELTIDGHGATLAGDHLRTDLLHVTSGADVTLRDLTLTDGGGWTMDHVATDGEDEGSASALHVEVPAGATGTVDLTLRDVTVDGVAGHGVWVDDNAGSAASVRASVRDTTVRDSGTGAFDRDGVRVDETGEGDLVWAGRDNLFTGIGADGVELDERGAGDAVATSRGTAFTDNGTYCLPLADRTDEEELACVEDGELDLDDGIDVDEADAGSIVARVSRATVTGNADEGLDWDESGTGSVVTDITRSELSGNRDEGFKTTEEDAGDVLVTASRTRVHGNLANDGIQLEEDAAGDVHVALHRVEVTDQAEGDGVKVDEVDAGDLTMLVTRSVFGGNDGQDLDVKQADEGAGWLAVVRSGEVDAKAKGIELR
;
A
#
# COMPACT_ATOMS: atom_id res chain seq x y z
N MET A 1 -13.97 -10.75 58.27
CA MET A 1 -15.36 -10.51 58.74
C MET A 1 -15.96 -9.37 57.92
N ARG A 2 -17.00 -9.69 57.13
CA ARG A 2 -18.04 -8.84 56.51
C ARG A 2 -17.71 -7.38 56.13
N ARG A 3 -17.75 -7.08 54.82
CA ARG A 3 -18.22 -5.80 54.25
C ARG A 3 -18.99 -6.11 52.96
N THR A 4 -20.33 -6.14 53.00
CA THR A 4 -21.30 -5.04 52.78
C THR A 4 -21.41 -4.63 51.31
N THR A 5 -22.47 -5.13 50.69
CA THR A 5 -23.07 -4.77 49.40
C THR A 5 -23.59 -3.33 49.42
N LEU A 6 -23.40 -2.57 48.35
CA LEU A 6 -24.20 -1.39 48.04
C LEU A 6 -24.56 -1.41 46.56
N ALA A 7 -25.85 -1.62 46.29
CA ALA A 7 -26.46 -1.47 44.97
C ALA A 7 -26.88 -0.01 44.79
N LEU A 8 -26.62 0.56 43.62
CA LEU A 8 -27.07 1.89 43.22
C LEU A 8 -28.07 1.75 42.07
N THR A 9 -29.35 1.96 42.37
CA THR A 9 -30.43 2.10 41.41
C THR A 9 -30.58 3.60 41.10
N LEU A 10 -30.47 4.00 39.84
CA LEU A 10 -30.84 5.35 39.41
C LEU A 10 -31.92 5.26 38.33
N ALA A 11 -33.14 5.67 38.69
CA ALA A 11 -34.22 5.96 37.78
C ALA A 11 -34.43 7.47 37.76
N LEU A 12 -34.36 8.09 36.59
CA LEU A 12 -34.86 9.44 36.36
C LEU A 12 -35.93 9.40 35.27
N THR A 13 -37.14 9.77 35.66
CA THR A 13 -38.24 10.13 34.77
C THR A 13 -38.62 11.57 35.08
N THR A 14 -38.65 12.43 34.06
CA THR A 14 -39.42 13.68 34.05
C THR A 14 -39.84 14.04 32.62
N PRO A 15 -40.95 14.79 32.44
CA PRO A 15 -41.73 14.79 31.20
C PRO A 15 -41.43 15.97 30.28
N LEU A 16 -41.59 15.77 28.97
CA LEU A 16 -41.59 16.83 27.96
C LEU A 16 -42.97 17.50 27.83
N ALA A 17 -42.96 18.83 27.78
CA ALA A 17 -44.08 19.71 27.45
C ALA A 17 -44.21 19.90 25.91
N PRO A 18 -45.37 20.35 25.39
CA PRO A 18 -45.61 20.42 23.95
C PRO A 18 -45.11 21.74 23.36
N LEU A 19 -44.42 21.67 22.22
CA LEU A 19 -44.16 22.82 21.35
C LEU A 19 -45.09 22.77 20.14
N SER A 20 -45.71 23.91 19.84
CA SER A 20 -46.57 24.14 18.68
C SER A 20 -45.92 25.16 17.73
N ALA A 21 -45.95 24.81 16.44
CA ALA A 21 -46.00 25.66 15.25
C ALA A 21 -44.76 26.49 14.84
N ALA A 22 -44.17 26.13 13.69
CA ALA A 22 -44.27 26.89 12.43
C ALA A 22 -43.47 26.16 11.34
N GLY A 23 -44.14 25.78 10.25
CA GLY A 23 -43.47 25.12 9.11
C GLY A 23 -42.77 26.11 8.19
N PRO A 24 -41.60 25.76 7.61
CA PRO A 24 -41.09 26.44 6.44
C PRO A 24 -41.75 25.88 5.16
N ALA A 25 -41.90 26.77 4.18
CA ALA A 25 -42.49 26.49 2.88
C ALA A 25 -41.69 25.46 2.07
N ALA A 26 -42.41 24.55 1.42
CA ALA A 26 -41.86 23.54 0.54
C ALA A 26 -41.15 24.16 -0.69
N ALA A 27 -39.89 23.80 -0.87
CA ALA A 27 -39.16 23.95 -2.11
C ALA A 27 -39.75 23.04 -3.21
N PRO A 28 -39.68 23.41 -4.50
CA PRO A 28 -40.18 22.58 -5.59
C PRO A 28 -39.32 21.31 -5.70
N GLY A 29 -39.99 20.15 -5.63
CA GLY A 29 -39.35 18.84 -5.62
C GLY A 29 -38.45 18.60 -6.83
N HIS A 30 -37.19 18.29 -6.54
CA HIS A 30 -36.36 17.49 -7.43
C HIS A 30 -36.88 16.05 -7.40
N GLY A 31 -36.98 15.46 -8.59
CA GLY A 31 -37.42 14.08 -8.75
C GLY A 31 -36.57 13.16 -7.89
N GLY A 32 -37.23 12.22 -7.21
CA GLY A 32 -36.53 11.15 -6.51
C GLY A 32 -35.57 10.40 -7.44
N PRO A 33 -34.58 9.68 -6.88
CA PRO A 33 -33.60 8.94 -7.67
C PRO A 33 -34.34 8.03 -8.65
N GLY A 34 -34.22 8.34 -9.94
CA GLY A 34 -34.73 7.49 -11.01
C GLY A 34 -34.06 6.13 -10.87
N GLY A 35 -34.84 5.06 -11.00
CA GLY A 35 -34.29 3.70 -11.00
C GLY A 35 -33.15 3.54 -12.03
N PRO A 36 -32.31 2.53 -11.86
CA PRO A 36 -31.03 2.39 -12.57
C PRO A 36 -31.21 2.50 -14.08
N ILE A 37 -30.41 3.37 -14.71
CA ILE A 37 -30.40 3.50 -16.16
C ILE A 37 -29.52 2.40 -16.75
N HIS A 38 -30.11 1.54 -17.56
CA HIS A 38 -29.39 0.48 -18.25
C HIS A 38 -28.76 1.03 -19.54
N GLY A 39 -27.43 0.89 -19.68
CA GLY A 39 -26.71 1.21 -20.91
C GLY A 39 -25.34 1.83 -20.65
N THR A 40 -24.59 2.07 -21.74
CA THR A 40 -23.34 2.84 -21.70
C THR A 40 -23.65 4.32 -21.89
N TYR A 41 -23.19 5.17 -20.98
CA TYR A 41 -23.18 6.61 -21.14
C TYR A 41 -21.99 7.02 -22.01
N ARG A 42 -22.24 7.83 -23.05
CA ARG A 42 -21.18 8.35 -23.89
C ARG A 42 -20.82 9.76 -23.45
N VAL A 43 -19.60 9.95 -22.93
CA VAL A 43 -19.10 11.28 -22.56
C VAL A 43 -18.68 12.00 -23.84
N THR A 44 -19.35 13.10 -24.16
CA THR A 44 -19.15 13.86 -25.40
C THR A 44 -18.66 15.28 -25.17
N SER A 45 -18.52 15.69 -23.91
CA SER A 45 -18.02 16.99 -23.49
C SER A 45 -16.92 16.80 -22.46
N GLY A 46 -15.88 17.63 -22.55
CA GLY A 46 -14.80 17.72 -21.58
C GLY A 46 -14.99 18.78 -20.49
N ALA A 47 -16.16 19.43 -20.47
CA ALA A 47 -16.51 20.31 -19.36
C ALA A 47 -16.80 19.49 -18.09
N ASP A 48 -16.70 20.13 -16.93
CA ASP A 48 -17.07 19.54 -15.65
C ASP A 48 -18.57 19.17 -15.62
N ALA A 49 -19.43 20.17 -15.83
CA ALA A 49 -20.87 20.04 -15.71
C ALA A 49 -21.64 20.22 -17.03
N GLY A 50 -22.88 19.74 -17.02
CA GLY A 50 -23.83 19.90 -18.12
C GLY A 50 -23.97 18.67 -19.01
N ARG A 51 -24.80 18.79 -20.06
CA ARG A 51 -25.18 17.64 -20.86
C ARG A 51 -23.96 17.00 -21.55
N GLY A 52 -23.81 15.69 -21.37
CA GLY A 52 -22.79 14.90 -22.03
C GLY A 52 -21.42 14.94 -21.35
N THR A 53 -21.31 15.50 -20.15
CA THR A 53 -20.11 15.37 -19.30
C THR A 53 -20.14 14.07 -18.50
N LEU A 54 -18.99 13.69 -17.93
CA LEU A 54 -18.89 12.53 -17.04
C LEU A 54 -19.77 12.70 -15.80
N ARG A 55 -19.67 13.86 -15.13
CA ARG A 55 -20.50 14.23 -13.97
C ARG A 55 -21.98 14.02 -14.21
N ALA A 56 -22.51 14.54 -15.31
CA ALA A 56 -23.94 14.41 -15.62
C ALA A 56 -24.40 12.96 -15.86
N GLY A 57 -23.50 12.06 -16.25
CA GLY A 57 -23.80 10.64 -16.36
C GLY A 57 -23.74 9.91 -15.01
N LEU A 58 -22.78 10.25 -14.15
CA LEU A 58 -22.68 9.75 -12.77
C LEU A 58 -23.92 10.15 -11.95
N GLU A 59 -24.28 11.44 -11.98
CA GLU A 59 -25.50 11.98 -11.32
C GLU A 59 -26.79 11.35 -11.84
N ALA A 60 -26.80 10.89 -13.10
CA ALA A 60 -27.93 10.19 -13.70
C ALA A 60 -27.97 8.69 -13.35
N GLY A 61 -27.00 8.18 -12.58
CA GLY A 61 -26.95 6.80 -12.11
C GLY A 61 -26.45 5.80 -13.16
N TYR A 62 -25.70 6.24 -14.18
CA TYR A 62 -24.99 5.31 -15.07
C TYR A 62 -23.78 4.73 -14.36
N SER A 63 -23.47 3.46 -14.63
CA SER A 63 -22.28 2.78 -14.11
C SER A 63 -21.29 2.39 -15.20
N ARG A 64 -21.58 2.69 -16.48
CA ARG A 64 -20.70 2.36 -17.60
C ARG A 64 -20.52 3.55 -18.52
N PHE A 65 -19.28 3.94 -18.73
CA PHE A 65 -18.90 5.14 -19.47
C PHE A 65 -17.95 4.80 -20.60
N GLU A 66 -18.17 5.44 -21.75
CA GLU A 66 -17.23 5.48 -22.87
C GLU A 66 -16.96 6.94 -23.21
N VAL A 67 -15.72 7.37 -23.03
CA VAL A 67 -15.31 8.73 -23.39
C VAL A 67 -15.12 8.81 -24.90
N ALA A 68 -15.82 9.75 -25.54
CA ALA A 68 -15.67 9.95 -26.96
C ALA A 68 -14.23 10.39 -27.26
N ARG A 69 -13.58 9.76 -28.24
CA ARG A 69 -12.19 10.07 -28.69
C ARG A 69 -11.89 11.54 -29.05
N THR A 70 -12.93 12.37 -29.20
CA THR A 70 -12.82 13.81 -29.42
C THR A 70 -12.67 14.62 -28.14
N VAL A 71 -13.05 14.05 -26.99
CA VAL A 71 -12.81 14.58 -25.65
C VAL A 71 -11.41 14.14 -25.25
N ARG A 72 -10.54 15.11 -24.98
CA ARG A 72 -9.15 14.87 -24.58
C ARG A 72 -8.93 15.11 -23.09
N THR A 73 -9.57 16.15 -22.57
CA THR A 73 -9.52 16.51 -21.16
C THR A 73 -10.94 16.67 -20.67
N ILE A 74 -11.20 16.17 -19.48
CA ILE A 74 -12.42 16.34 -18.70
C ILE A 74 -12.00 17.17 -17.49
N ALA A 75 -12.43 18.43 -17.45
CA ALA A 75 -12.22 19.28 -16.29
C ALA A 75 -13.03 18.75 -15.10
N VAL A 76 -12.44 18.80 -13.91
CA VAL A 76 -13.04 18.39 -12.65
C VAL A 76 -12.92 19.59 -11.69
N GLU A 77 -14.03 20.28 -11.43
CA GLU A 77 -14.05 21.47 -10.56
C GLU A 77 -14.41 21.11 -9.10
N SER A 78 -14.85 19.87 -8.86
CA SER A 78 -15.16 19.26 -7.56
C SER A 78 -15.17 17.75 -7.70
N THR A 79 -15.15 16.98 -6.61
CA THR A 79 -15.19 15.50 -6.66
C THR A 79 -16.26 14.97 -7.59
N LEU A 80 -15.89 14.00 -8.43
CA LEU A 80 -16.84 13.17 -9.17
C LEU A 80 -17.28 12.03 -8.26
N GLU A 81 -18.51 12.07 -7.78
CA GLU A 81 -19.03 11.04 -6.87
C GLU A 81 -19.77 9.94 -7.63
N TYR A 82 -19.50 8.68 -7.26
CA TYR A 82 -20.29 7.51 -7.66
C TYR A 82 -20.84 6.79 -6.42
N ALA A 83 -22.09 7.08 -6.07
CA ALA A 83 -22.81 6.45 -4.96
C ALA A 83 -23.62 5.20 -5.37
N GLY A 84 -23.28 4.58 -6.51
CA GLY A 84 -23.93 3.36 -6.98
C GLY A 84 -23.24 2.11 -6.41
N THR A 85 -23.98 1.01 -6.32
CA THR A 85 -23.46 -0.31 -5.88
C THR A 85 -23.18 -1.27 -7.03
N ARG A 86 -23.28 -0.80 -8.28
CA ARG A 86 -22.99 -1.61 -9.47
C ARG A 86 -21.57 -1.30 -9.93
N GLU A 87 -20.92 -2.28 -10.54
CA GLU A 87 -19.60 -2.07 -11.16
C GLU A 87 -19.58 -0.76 -11.97
N LEU A 88 -18.66 0.13 -11.59
CA LEU A 88 -18.32 1.34 -12.29
C LEU A 88 -17.23 1.03 -13.31
N THR A 89 -17.57 1.09 -14.60
CA THR A 89 -16.59 0.99 -15.69
C THR A 89 -16.43 2.32 -16.40
N ILE A 90 -15.20 2.82 -16.52
CA ILE A 90 -14.85 3.98 -17.36
C ILE A 90 -13.80 3.56 -18.39
N ASP A 91 -14.15 3.67 -19.67
CA ASP A 91 -13.23 3.54 -20.80
C ASP A 91 -12.89 4.94 -21.32
N GLY A 92 -11.68 5.40 -21.02
CA GLY A 92 -11.22 6.77 -21.21
C GLY A 92 -10.80 7.10 -22.64
N HIS A 93 -10.45 6.11 -23.47
CA HIS A 93 -9.91 6.31 -24.82
C HIS A 93 -8.75 7.35 -24.90
N GLY A 94 -7.91 7.39 -23.86
CA GLY A 94 -6.76 8.28 -23.72
C GLY A 94 -7.12 9.69 -23.26
N ALA A 95 -8.26 9.86 -22.56
CA ALA A 95 -8.65 11.12 -21.98
C ALA A 95 -7.99 11.35 -20.61
N THR A 96 -7.90 12.62 -20.22
CA THR A 96 -7.39 13.06 -18.92
C THR A 96 -8.53 13.62 -18.08
N LEU A 97 -8.72 13.12 -16.85
CA LEU A 97 -9.49 13.79 -15.79
C LEU A 97 -8.52 14.74 -15.07
N ALA A 98 -8.82 16.03 -15.06
CA ALA A 98 -7.93 17.07 -14.55
C ALA A 98 -8.63 17.91 -13.48
N GLY A 99 -8.13 17.84 -12.25
CA GLY A 99 -8.62 18.63 -11.10
C GLY A 99 -8.07 20.06 -11.01
N ASP A 100 -6.87 20.29 -11.53
CA ASP A 100 -6.16 21.59 -11.45
C ASP A 100 -5.96 22.08 -10.00
N HIS A 101 -5.24 21.28 -9.21
CA HIS A 101 -4.96 21.47 -7.79
C HIS A 101 -6.23 21.42 -6.91
N LEU A 102 -7.09 20.46 -7.24
CA LEU A 102 -8.27 20.12 -6.49
C LEU A 102 -7.86 19.52 -5.14
N ARG A 103 -8.09 20.26 -4.06
CA ARG A 103 -7.86 19.83 -2.67
C ARG A 103 -8.88 18.79 -2.17
N THR A 104 -9.40 17.95 -3.06
CA THR A 104 -10.33 16.85 -2.77
C THR A 104 -10.23 15.79 -3.85
N ASP A 105 -10.75 14.58 -3.58
CA ASP A 105 -10.62 13.46 -4.50
C ASP A 105 -11.15 13.80 -5.91
N LEU A 106 -10.45 13.37 -6.96
CA LEU A 106 -10.94 13.56 -8.33
C LEU A 106 -12.18 12.68 -8.58
N LEU A 107 -12.12 11.41 -8.16
CA LEU A 107 -13.19 10.43 -8.28
C LEU A 107 -13.33 9.64 -6.97
N HIS A 108 -14.52 9.69 -6.37
CA HIS A 108 -14.85 8.97 -5.13
C HIS A 108 -16.02 8.00 -5.36
N VAL A 109 -15.79 6.74 -5.04
CA VAL A 109 -16.79 5.66 -5.07
C VAL A 109 -17.19 5.33 -3.64
N THR A 110 -18.41 5.66 -3.24
CA THR A 110 -18.82 5.75 -1.82
C THR A 110 -19.62 4.56 -1.31
N SER A 111 -19.71 3.48 -2.08
CA SER A 111 -20.68 2.40 -1.82
C SER A 111 -20.15 1.01 -2.12
N GLY A 112 -18.82 0.82 -2.09
CA GLY A 112 -18.18 -0.48 -2.27
C GLY A 112 -18.48 -1.14 -3.61
N ALA A 113 -18.67 -0.35 -4.66
CA ALA A 113 -18.84 -0.89 -6.00
C ALA A 113 -17.49 -1.30 -6.58
N ASP A 114 -17.47 -2.42 -7.30
CA ASP A 114 -16.33 -2.78 -8.15
C ASP A 114 -16.01 -1.62 -9.11
N VAL A 115 -14.72 -1.34 -9.30
CA VAL A 115 -14.25 -0.24 -10.14
C VAL A 115 -13.37 -0.79 -11.24
N THR A 116 -13.58 -0.30 -12.46
CA THR A 116 -12.74 -0.61 -13.62
C THR A 116 -12.45 0.64 -14.42
N LEU A 117 -11.19 1.07 -14.42
CA LEU A 117 -10.70 2.18 -15.25
C LEU A 117 -9.77 1.67 -16.35
N ARG A 118 -9.92 2.22 -17.57
CA ARG A 118 -9.10 1.84 -18.73
C ARG A 118 -8.72 3.03 -19.60
N ASP A 119 -7.47 3.06 -20.07
CA ASP A 119 -6.97 4.06 -21.06
C ASP A 119 -7.32 5.50 -20.62
N LEU A 120 -6.88 5.85 -19.41
CA LEU A 120 -7.29 7.08 -18.73
C LEU A 120 -6.14 7.67 -17.90
N THR A 121 -5.99 8.99 -17.95
CA THR A 121 -5.11 9.73 -17.04
C THR A 121 -5.93 10.43 -15.97
N LEU A 122 -5.52 10.34 -14.71
CA LEU A 122 -6.04 11.13 -13.59
C LEU A 122 -4.90 12.02 -13.11
N THR A 123 -5.13 13.33 -13.04
CA THR A 123 -4.10 14.26 -12.60
C THR A 123 -4.70 15.43 -11.86
N ASP A 124 -3.95 15.90 -10.87
CA ASP A 124 -4.31 17.10 -10.13
C ASP A 124 -3.33 18.26 -10.30
N GLY A 125 -2.51 18.23 -11.36
CA GLY A 125 -1.65 19.36 -11.73
C GLY A 125 -0.24 19.35 -11.11
N GLY A 126 0.00 18.52 -10.09
CA GLY A 126 1.32 18.28 -9.49
C GLY A 126 1.92 19.47 -8.76
N GLY A 127 3.23 19.41 -8.50
CA GLY A 127 3.94 20.50 -7.79
C GLY A 127 3.59 20.62 -6.30
N TRP A 128 3.01 19.56 -5.74
CA TRP A 128 2.81 19.42 -4.31
C TRP A 128 4.16 19.28 -3.60
N THR A 129 4.25 19.88 -2.42
CA THR A 129 5.46 19.89 -1.60
C THR A 129 5.05 19.96 -0.14
N MET A 130 5.89 19.48 0.77
CA MET A 130 5.70 19.67 2.22
C MET A 130 5.41 21.13 2.63
N ASP A 131 6.07 22.10 2.00
CA ASP A 131 5.86 23.54 2.27
C ASP A 131 4.48 24.06 1.82
N HIS A 132 3.78 23.35 0.92
CA HIS A 132 2.43 23.70 0.47
C HIS A 132 1.35 23.38 1.53
N VAL A 133 1.67 22.51 2.49
CA VAL A 133 0.75 21.98 3.52
C VAL A 133 0.85 22.79 4.81
N ALA A 134 2.08 23.17 5.17
CA ALA A 134 2.39 23.84 6.43
C ALA A 134 1.79 25.25 6.58
N THR A 135 1.30 25.87 5.51
CA THR A 135 0.76 27.26 5.56
C THR A 135 -0.73 27.36 5.82
N ASP A 136 -1.51 26.30 5.55
CA ASP A 136 -2.97 26.41 5.46
C ASP A 136 -3.72 25.70 6.61
N GLY A 137 -3.04 24.86 7.40
CA GLY A 137 -3.49 24.46 8.74
C GLY A 137 -4.63 23.43 8.82
N GLU A 138 -5.01 22.79 7.72
CA GLU A 138 -5.87 21.59 7.69
C GLU A 138 -5.29 20.59 6.69
N ASP A 139 -5.75 19.32 6.75
CA ASP A 139 -5.39 18.17 5.90
C ASP A 139 -5.73 18.34 4.40
N GLU A 140 -5.56 19.55 3.87
CA GLU A 140 -5.93 19.98 2.51
C GLU A 140 -5.08 19.32 1.41
N GLY A 141 -4.10 18.49 1.78
CA GLY A 141 -3.24 17.72 0.87
C GLY A 141 -3.55 16.21 0.81
N SER A 142 -4.63 15.73 1.45
CA SER A 142 -5.00 14.30 1.51
C SER A 142 -5.79 13.78 0.28
N ALA A 143 -6.03 14.64 -0.72
CA ALA A 143 -6.89 14.34 -1.85
C ALA A 143 -6.31 13.29 -2.80
N SER A 144 -7.06 12.23 -3.07
CA SER A 144 -6.65 11.12 -3.92
C SER A 144 -7.12 11.24 -5.38
N ALA A 145 -6.45 10.58 -6.32
CA ALA A 145 -6.93 10.56 -7.71
C ALA A 145 -8.18 9.67 -7.84
N LEU A 146 -8.15 8.53 -7.17
CA LEU A 146 -9.27 7.60 -7.05
C LEU A 146 -9.37 7.13 -5.61
N HIS A 147 -10.53 7.33 -5.00
CA HIS A 147 -10.86 6.79 -3.68
C HIS A 147 -12.05 5.84 -3.82
N VAL A 148 -11.88 4.60 -3.36
CA VAL A 148 -12.92 3.56 -3.31
C VAL A 148 -13.19 3.20 -1.86
N GLU A 149 -14.29 3.72 -1.32
CA GLU A 149 -14.74 3.43 0.05
C GLU A 149 -15.50 2.11 0.08
N VAL A 150 -15.08 1.22 0.98
CA VAL A 150 -15.72 -0.06 1.31
C VAL A 150 -16.57 0.14 2.57
N PRO A 151 -17.91 0.05 2.47
CA PRO A 151 -18.77 0.25 3.63
C PRO A 151 -18.63 -0.92 4.63
N ALA A 152 -18.70 -0.64 5.94
CA ALA A 152 -18.67 -1.66 7.02
C ALA A 152 -19.62 -2.86 6.83
N GLY A 153 -20.71 -2.70 6.07
CA GLY A 153 -21.67 -3.78 5.79
C GLY A 153 -21.38 -4.58 4.51
N ALA A 154 -20.27 -4.30 3.82
CA ALA A 154 -19.87 -5.01 2.62
C ALA A 154 -19.54 -6.47 2.95
N THR A 155 -19.77 -7.33 1.95
CA THR A 155 -19.47 -8.76 2.02
C THR A 155 -19.04 -9.23 0.64
N GLY A 156 -18.31 -10.34 0.54
CA GLY A 156 -17.86 -10.87 -0.74
C GLY A 156 -16.50 -10.30 -1.11
N THR A 157 -16.38 -9.68 -2.28
CA THR A 157 -15.13 -9.01 -2.68
C THR A 157 -15.45 -7.68 -3.33
N VAL A 158 -14.69 -6.64 -2.99
CA VAL A 158 -14.66 -5.37 -3.73
C VAL A 158 -13.47 -5.39 -4.67
N ASP A 159 -13.73 -5.36 -5.97
CA ASP A 159 -12.70 -5.46 -7.00
C ASP A 159 -12.35 -4.07 -7.60
N LEU A 160 -11.08 -3.65 -7.47
CA LEU A 160 -10.48 -2.56 -8.23
C LEU A 160 -9.68 -3.13 -9.42
N THR A 161 -9.96 -2.64 -10.64
CA THR A 161 -9.21 -2.98 -11.85
C THR A 161 -8.73 -1.73 -12.57
N LEU A 162 -7.41 -1.56 -12.67
CA LEU A 162 -6.76 -0.51 -13.45
C LEU A 162 -6.02 -1.13 -14.63
N ARG A 163 -6.23 -0.57 -15.83
CA ARG A 163 -5.51 -1.02 -17.03
C ARG A 163 -5.15 0.14 -17.95
N ASP A 164 -3.85 0.32 -18.22
CA ASP A 164 -3.40 1.44 -19.06
C ASP A 164 -3.87 2.77 -18.47
N VAL A 165 -3.64 2.93 -17.17
CA VAL A 165 -4.03 4.12 -16.40
C VAL A 165 -2.77 4.88 -16.02
N THR A 166 -2.86 6.21 -16.04
CA THR A 166 -1.81 7.08 -15.47
C THR A 166 -2.40 7.88 -14.34
N VAL A 167 -1.77 7.86 -13.17
CA VAL A 167 -2.02 8.78 -12.08
C VAL A 167 -0.79 9.67 -11.94
N ASP A 168 -1.00 10.98 -11.87
CA ASP A 168 0.09 11.96 -12.03
C ASP A 168 -0.16 13.22 -11.22
N GLY A 169 0.77 13.55 -10.32
CA GLY A 169 0.80 14.86 -9.69
C GLY A 169 -0.38 15.10 -8.75
N VAL A 170 -0.61 14.17 -7.82
CA VAL A 170 -1.73 14.21 -6.86
C VAL A 170 -1.18 14.47 -5.46
N ALA A 171 -1.91 15.26 -4.66
CA ALA A 171 -1.46 15.66 -3.33
C ALA A 171 -1.43 14.46 -2.36
N GLY A 172 -2.54 13.75 -2.25
CA GLY A 172 -2.69 12.56 -1.41
C GLY A 172 -2.35 11.29 -2.17
N HIS A 173 -2.96 10.16 -1.76
CA HIS A 173 -2.71 8.89 -2.40
C HIS A 173 -3.02 8.95 -3.90
N GLY A 174 -2.24 8.27 -4.73
CA GLY A 174 -2.59 8.13 -6.15
C GLY A 174 -3.93 7.39 -6.30
N VAL A 175 -4.04 6.24 -5.65
CA VAL A 175 -5.26 5.43 -5.57
C VAL A 175 -5.41 4.90 -4.16
N TRP A 176 -6.61 4.95 -3.61
CA TRP A 176 -6.91 4.44 -2.28
C TRP A 176 -8.15 3.55 -2.32
N VAL A 177 -8.02 2.33 -1.83
CA VAL A 177 -9.16 1.46 -1.50
C VAL A 177 -9.25 1.38 0.01
N ASP A 178 -10.33 1.90 0.56
CA ASP A 178 -10.50 2.16 1.99
C ASP A 178 -11.55 1.21 2.58
N ASP A 179 -11.12 0.13 3.23
CA ASP A 179 -11.95 -0.66 4.14
C ASP A 179 -11.58 -0.47 5.62
N ASN A 180 -11.21 0.76 6.02
CA ASN A 180 -11.02 1.10 7.43
C ASN A 180 -12.31 1.01 8.27
N ALA A 181 -13.44 0.75 7.61
CA ALA A 181 -14.72 0.47 8.24
C ALA A 181 -14.81 -0.97 8.79
N GLY A 182 -13.85 -1.85 8.46
CA GLY A 182 -13.74 -3.22 8.92
C GLY A 182 -14.87 -4.10 8.41
N SER A 183 -15.07 -4.13 7.08
CA SER A 183 -16.11 -4.94 6.48
C SER A 183 -15.78 -6.45 6.51
N ALA A 184 -16.71 -7.29 6.06
CA ALA A 184 -16.44 -8.73 5.87
C ALA A 184 -16.14 -9.06 4.40
N ALA A 185 -15.79 -8.06 3.59
CA ALA A 185 -15.47 -8.24 2.19
C ALA A 185 -13.95 -8.25 2.02
N SER A 186 -13.45 -9.23 1.28
CA SER A 186 -12.08 -9.14 0.76
C SER A 186 -11.94 -7.91 -0.15
N VAL A 187 -10.74 -7.34 -0.19
CA VAL A 187 -10.39 -6.28 -1.12
C VAL A 187 -9.43 -6.83 -2.15
N ARG A 188 -9.71 -6.61 -3.45
CA ARG A 188 -8.83 -7.05 -4.54
C ARG A 188 -8.47 -5.90 -5.47
N ALA A 189 -7.18 -5.64 -5.61
CA ALA A 189 -6.65 -4.67 -6.57
C ALA A 189 -5.84 -5.36 -7.67
N SER A 190 -6.34 -5.29 -8.91
CA SER A 190 -5.68 -5.78 -10.12
C SER A 190 -5.21 -4.61 -10.98
N VAL A 191 -3.91 -4.32 -10.94
CA VAL A 191 -3.32 -3.14 -11.59
C VAL A 191 -2.33 -3.57 -12.66
N ARG A 192 -2.56 -3.13 -13.91
CA ARG A 192 -1.73 -3.57 -15.04
C ARG A 192 -1.45 -2.46 -16.05
N ASP A 193 -0.21 -2.44 -16.53
CA ASP A 193 0.26 -1.47 -17.53
C ASP A 193 -0.04 -0.02 -17.04
N THR A 194 0.08 0.22 -15.72
CA THR A 194 -0.28 1.47 -15.06
C THR A 194 0.98 2.22 -14.65
N THR A 195 0.92 3.56 -14.69
CA THR A 195 1.95 4.44 -14.14
C THR A 195 1.33 5.30 -13.05
N VAL A 196 1.91 5.29 -11.86
CA VAL A 196 1.63 6.29 -10.81
C VAL A 196 2.92 7.05 -10.59
N ARG A 197 2.86 8.38 -10.64
CA ARG A 197 4.05 9.20 -10.44
C ARG A 197 3.76 10.54 -9.82
N ASP A 198 4.76 11.06 -9.11
CA ASP A 198 4.73 12.41 -8.52
C ASP A 198 3.48 12.63 -7.64
N SER A 199 2.99 11.56 -7.00
CA SER A 199 1.80 11.55 -6.14
C SER A 199 2.20 11.45 -4.67
N GLY A 200 1.30 11.80 -3.76
CA GLY A 200 1.54 11.66 -2.32
C GLY A 200 2.50 12.66 -1.72
N THR A 201 2.90 13.68 -2.47
CA THR A 201 3.87 14.69 -2.01
C THR A 201 3.22 15.88 -1.30
N GLY A 202 1.90 15.80 -1.09
CA GLY A 202 1.06 16.82 -0.46
C GLY A 202 0.68 16.53 0.98
N ALA A 203 1.04 15.38 1.55
CA ALA A 203 0.94 15.11 2.99
C ALA A 203 1.86 13.95 3.36
N PHE A 204 2.10 13.77 4.65
CA PHE A 204 2.77 12.58 5.20
C PHE A 204 1.90 11.34 4.96
N ASP A 205 2.53 10.18 4.74
CA ASP A 205 1.89 8.86 4.61
C ASP A 205 0.83 8.87 3.49
N ARG A 206 1.32 9.10 2.26
CA ARG A 206 0.50 9.17 1.04
C ARG A 206 1.18 8.44 -0.12
N ASP A 207 0.55 7.35 -0.50
CA ASP A 207 1.17 6.32 -1.34
C ASP A 207 0.77 6.45 -2.80
N GLY A 208 1.46 5.69 -3.64
CA GLY A 208 1.08 5.58 -5.04
C GLY A 208 -0.26 4.85 -5.13
N VAL A 209 -0.35 3.72 -4.42
CA VAL A 209 -1.57 2.95 -4.22
C VAL A 209 -1.62 2.44 -2.78
N ARG A 210 -2.66 2.83 -2.04
CA ARG A 210 -2.99 2.31 -0.71
C ARG A 210 -4.18 1.35 -0.82
N VAL A 211 -4.09 0.20 -0.17
CA VAL A 211 -5.21 -0.74 -0.05
C VAL A 211 -5.32 -1.15 1.41
N ASP A 212 -6.40 -0.73 2.06
CA ASP A 212 -6.69 -1.11 3.45
C ASP A 212 -7.79 -2.18 3.47
N GLU A 213 -7.52 -3.32 4.11
CA GLU A 213 -8.51 -4.28 4.59
C GLU A 213 -8.34 -4.38 6.12
N THR A 214 -9.38 -4.08 6.89
CA THR A 214 -9.30 -4.07 8.38
C THR A 214 -10.30 -5.05 9.03
N GLY A 215 -10.78 -5.99 8.23
CA GLY A 215 -11.94 -6.83 8.43
C GLY A 215 -11.62 -8.31 8.65
N GLU A 216 -12.46 -9.20 8.11
CA GLU A 216 -12.18 -10.65 8.11
C GLU A 216 -11.84 -11.17 6.69
N GLY A 217 -11.72 -10.27 5.70
CA GLY A 217 -11.58 -10.64 4.30
C GLY A 217 -10.13 -10.51 3.81
N ASP A 218 -9.72 -11.38 2.89
CA ASP A 218 -8.35 -11.27 2.34
C ASP A 218 -8.08 -9.94 1.62
N LEU A 219 -6.86 -9.41 1.76
CA LEU A 219 -6.29 -8.40 0.89
C LEU A 219 -5.57 -9.09 -0.28
N VAL A 220 -5.93 -8.76 -1.52
CA VAL A 220 -5.31 -9.37 -2.71
C VAL A 220 -4.80 -8.33 -3.72
N TRP A 221 -3.49 -8.25 -3.86
CA TRP A 221 -2.81 -7.42 -4.85
C TRP A 221 -2.30 -8.23 -6.06
N ALA A 222 -2.62 -7.76 -7.26
CA ALA A 222 -2.13 -8.31 -8.52
C ALA A 222 -1.58 -7.21 -9.45
N GLY A 223 -0.33 -6.84 -9.22
CA GLY A 223 0.44 -5.87 -10.00
C GLY A 223 1.18 -6.48 -11.18
N ARG A 224 1.06 -5.89 -12.37
CA ARG A 224 1.77 -6.35 -13.56
C ARG A 224 2.21 -5.24 -14.51
N ASP A 225 3.50 -5.25 -14.83
CA ASP A 225 4.11 -4.40 -15.85
C ASP A 225 3.78 -2.91 -15.58
N ASN A 226 3.86 -2.49 -14.30
CA ASN A 226 3.54 -1.15 -13.80
C ASN A 226 4.82 -0.32 -13.50
N LEU A 227 4.64 0.98 -13.27
CA LEU A 227 5.66 1.90 -12.77
C LEU A 227 5.09 2.76 -11.63
N PHE A 228 5.74 2.73 -10.48
CA PHE A 228 5.52 3.62 -9.34
C PHE A 228 6.80 4.42 -9.14
N THR A 229 6.72 5.75 -9.17
CA THR A 229 7.94 6.57 -9.10
C THR A 229 7.73 7.99 -8.59
N GLY A 230 8.69 8.49 -7.80
CA GLY A 230 8.58 9.84 -7.25
C GLY A 230 7.36 9.97 -6.35
N ILE A 231 7.01 8.88 -5.65
CA ILE A 231 5.92 8.91 -4.69
C ILE A 231 6.42 9.54 -3.40
N GLY A 232 5.53 10.27 -2.73
CA GLY A 232 5.79 10.91 -1.46
C GLY A 232 6.12 9.89 -0.39
N ALA A 233 5.22 8.95 -0.17
CA ALA A 233 5.43 7.76 0.65
C ALA A 233 5.64 6.51 -0.23
N ASP A 234 4.99 5.39 0.07
CA ASP A 234 5.22 4.11 -0.59
C ASP A 234 4.84 4.11 -2.05
N GLY A 235 5.59 3.36 -2.86
CA GLY A 235 5.14 3.05 -4.21
C GLY A 235 3.76 2.38 -4.21
N VAL A 236 3.59 1.39 -3.34
CA VAL A 236 2.36 0.65 -3.06
C VAL A 236 2.40 0.22 -1.60
N GLU A 237 1.31 0.39 -0.87
CA GLU A 237 1.17 -0.04 0.53
C GLU A 237 -0.11 -0.86 0.67
N LEU A 238 -0.01 -1.96 1.40
CA LEU A 238 -1.02 -3.01 1.47
C LEU A 238 -1.23 -3.44 2.93
N ASP A 239 -2.21 -2.85 3.59
CA ASP A 239 -2.52 -3.12 4.98
C ASP A 239 -3.64 -4.15 5.10
N GLU A 240 -3.31 -5.34 5.59
CA GLU A 240 -4.29 -6.27 6.15
C GLU A 240 -4.21 -6.16 7.69
N ARG A 241 -5.19 -5.49 8.30
CA ARG A 241 -5.29 -5.32 9.77
C ARG A 241 -6.34 -6.23 10.40
N GLY A 242 -6.85 -7.15 9.59
CA GLY A 242 -7.90 -8.11 9.85
C GLY A 242 -7.34 -9.51 10.05
N ALA A 243 -8.21 -10.53 10.00
CA ALA A 243 -7.81 -11.93 10.15
C ALA A 243 -7.62 -12.65 8.80
N GLY A 244 -7.63 -11.93 7.68
CA GLY A 244 -7.49 -12.45 6.33
C GLY A 244 -6.04 -12.44 5.86
N ASP A 245 -5.75 -13.14 4.76
CA ASP A 245 -4.38 -13.16 4.23
C ASP A 245 -4.05 -11.90 3.42
N ALA A 246 -2.82 -11.39 3.56
CA ALA A 246 -2.24 -10.38 2.66
C ALA A 246 -1.51 -11.07 1.48
N VAL A 247 -2.16 -11.13 0.31
CA VAL A 247 -1.63 -11.83 -0.87
C VAL A 247 -1.15 -10.86 -1.94
N ALA A 248 0.17 -10.65 -2.03
CA ALA A 248 0.78 -9.74 -2.98
C ALA A 248 1.46 -10.47 -4.16
N THR A 249 1.10 -10.12 -5.40
CA THR A 249 1.85 -10.56 -6.59
C THR A 249 2.25 -9.37 -7.45
N SER A 250 3.56 -9.14 -7.58
CA SER A 250 4.13 -8.08 -8.43
C SER A 250 5.01 -8.67 -9.54
N ARG A 251 4.67 -8.38 -10.79
CA ARG A 251 5.36 -8.96 -11.96
C ARG A 251 5.72 -7.93 -13.01
N GLY A 252 7.01 -7.71 -13.23
CA GLY A 252 7.48 -6.75 -14.24
C GLY A 252 7.31 -5.29 -13.82
N THR A 253 7.11 -5.04 -12.53
CA THR A 253 6.86 -3.71 -11.97
C THR A 253 8.16 -3.02 -11.62
N ALA A 254 8.20 -1.70 -11.81
CA ALA A 254 9.25 -0.84 -11.31
C ALA A 254 8.74 0.01 -10.15
N PHE A 255 9.50 0.05 -9.06
CA PHE A 255 9.31 0.91 -7.90
C PHE A 255 10.59 1.74 -7.77
N THR A 256 10.50 3.04 -8.07
CA THR A 256 11.71 3.84 -8.29
C THR A 256 11.62 5.23 -7.69
N ASP A 257 12.54 5.57 -6.78
CA ASP A 257 12.62 6.89 -6.15
C ASP A 257 11.34 7.27 -5.36
N ASN A 258 10.82 6.35 -4.53
CA ASN A 258 9.67 6.58 -3.63
C ASN A 258 10.12 6.95 -2.20
N GLY A 259 9.19 7.30 -1.30
CA GLY A 259 9.43 7.65 0.10
C GLY A 259 10.12 9.00 0.34
N THR A 260 10.17 9.84 -0.69
CA THR A 260 11.03 11.04 -0.64
C THR A 260 10.41 12.21 0.14
N TYR A 261 9.17 12.08 0.61
CA TYR A 261 8.43 13.17 1.25
C TYR A 261 9.18 13.69 2.48
N CYS A 262 9.62 12.82 3.38
CA CYS A 262 10.23 13.20 4.65
C CYS A 262 11.72 13.57 4.53
N LEU A 263 12.40 13.26 3.42
CA LEU A 263 13.83 13.54 3.22
C LEU A 263 14.28 15.00 3.47
N PRO A 264 13.52 16.05 3.08
CA PRO A 264 13.88 17.44 3.40
C PRO A 264 13.90 17.76 4.90
N LEU A 265 13.42 16.85 5.75
CA LEU A 265 13.44 16.97 7.21
C LEU A 265 14.69 16.34 7.86
N ALA A 266 15.50 15.57 7.12
CA ALA A 266 16.65 14.84 7.68
C ALA A 266 17.69 15.72 8.39
N ASP A 267 17.76 17.01 8.03
CA ASP A 267 18.66 17.98 8.65
C ASP A 267 17.98 18.82 9.77
N ARG A 268 16.71 18.57 10.10
CA ARG A 268 15.95 19.32 11.12
C ARG A 268 16.00 18.60 12.47
N THR A 269 16.62 19.25 13.45
CA THR A 269 16.96 18.67 14.77
C THR A 269 15.87 18.87 15.84
N ASP A 270 14.65 19.25 15.46
CA ASP A 270 13.48 19.33 16.33
C ASP A 270 12.62 18.06 16.16
N GLU A 271 13.24 16.93 16.53
CA GLU A 271 12.84 15.54 16.27
C GLU A 271 11.49 15.12 16.91
N GLU A 272 11.01 15.78 17.97
CA GLU A 272 9.85 15.27 18.74
C GLU A 272 8.46 15.78 18.25
N GLU A 273 8.37 16.67 17.25
CA GLU A 273 7.09 17.26 16.80
C GLU A 273 6.83 17.17 15.29
N LEU A 274 7.63 16.42 14.53
CA LEU A 274 7.41 16.20 13.10
C LEU A 274 6.68 14.87 12.90
N ALA A 275 5.62 14.87 12.09
CA ALA A 275 4.87 13.66 11.75
C ALA A 275 5.73 12.59 11.05
N CYS A 276 6.86 13.00 10.46
CA CYS A 276 7.86 12.15 9.80
C CYS A 276 8.92 11.57 10.77
N VAL A 277 8.69 11.54 12.08
CA VAL A 277 9.65 10.97 13.03
C VAL A 277 8.96 9.91 13.86
N GLU A 278 9.32 8.65 13.62
CA GLU A 278 8.92 7.50 14.42
C GLU A 278 10.12 6.95 15.20
N ASP A 279 9.93 6.71 16.50
CA ASP A 279 10.95 6.22 17.43
C ASP A 279 12.34 6.93 17.40
N GLY A 280 12.36 8.17 16.91
CA GLY A 280 13.57 9.01 16.83
C GLY A 280 14.33 8.90 15.51
N GLU A 281 13.80 8.15 14.55
CA GLU A 281 14.29 8.03 13.18
C GLU A 281 13.29 8.67 12.21
N LEU A 282 13.74 9.04 11.01
CA LEU A 282 12.79 9.55 10.02
C LEU A 282 11.97 8.37 9.53
N ASP A 283 10.65 8.53 9.57
CA ASP A 283 9.71 7.63 8.93
C ASP A 283 9.83 7.85 7.41
N LEU A 284 10.60 6.98 6.77
CA LEU A 284 10.86 6.99 5.34
C LEU A 284 10.17 5.79 4.74
N ASP A 285 9.70 5.95 3.51
CA ASP A 285 8.82 4.95 2.92
C ASP A 285 9.49 4.21 1.75
N ASP A 286 8.82 3.15 1.32
CA ASP A 286 9.39 2.05 0.57
C ASP A 286 9.11 2.05 -0.93
N GLY A 287 9.77 1.11 -1.59
CA GLY A 287 9.31 0.67 -2.90
C GLY A 287 7.89 0.12 -2.85
N ILE A 288 7.67 -0.85 -1.97
CA ILE A 288 6.37 -1.46 -1.69
C ILE A 288 6.42 -2.07 -0.29
N ASP A 289 5.34 -1.83 0.44
CA ASP A 289 5.12 -2.30 1.80
C ASP A 289 3.86 -3.20 1.85
N VAL A 290 3.91 -4.26 2.68
CA VAL A 290 2.77 -5.14 2.99
C VAL A 290 2.80 -5.46 4.48
N ASP A 291 1.73 -5.06 5.14
CA ASP A 291 1.47 -5.40 6.54
C ASP A 291 0.38 -6.46 6.67
N GLU A 292 0.58 -7.40 7.60
CA GLU A 292 -0.49 -8.21 8.20
C GLU A 292 -0.40 -8.06 9.74
N ALA A 293 -1.54 -7.75 10.40
CA ALA A 293 -1.55 -7.45 11.82
C ALA A 293 -2.35 -8.39 12.76
N ASP A 294 -2.88 -9.52 12.31
CA ASP A 294 -3.63 -10.45 13.19
C ASP A 294 -3.24 -11.93 13.01
N ALA A 295 -3.76 -12.63 12.01
CA ALA A 295 -3.68 -14.11 12.00
C ALA A 295 -3.72 -14.73 10.62
N GLY A 296 -3.98 -13.93 9.59
CA GLY A 296 -3.70 -14.30 8.22
C GLY A 296 -2.20 -14.24 7.95
N SER A 297 -1.79 -14.61 6.75
CA SER A 297 -0.37 -14.67 6.39
C SER A 297 -0.03 -13.70 5.26
N ILE A 298 1.20 -13.19 5.25
CA ILE A 298 1.76 -12.55 4.07
C ILE A 298 2.21 -13.60 3.06
N VAL A 299 1.65 -13.56 1.85
CA VAL A 299 2.06 -14.42 0.73
C VAL A 299 2.47 -13.59 -0.47
N ALA A 300 3.76 -13.26 -0.55
CA ALA A 300 4.31 -12.36 -1.55
C ALA A 300 5.04 -13.09 -2.71
N ARG A 301 4.78 -12.66 -3.95
CA ARG A 301 5.52 -13.11 -5.15
C ARG A 301 5.97 -11.94 -5.99
N VAL A 302 7.28 -11.71 -6.01
CA VAL A 302 7.91 -10.64 -6.77
C VAL A 302 8.72 -11.23 -7.92
N SER A 303 8.45 -10.81 -9.16
CA SER A 303 9.22 -11.32 -10.31
C SER A 303 9.49 -10.32 -11.41
N ARG A 304 10.73 -10.32 -11.91
CA ARG A 304 11.18 -9.36 -12.94
C ARG A 304 10.96 -7.90 -12.50
N ALA A 305 11.07 -7.63 -11.20
CA ALA A 305 10.91 -6.29 -10.67
C ALA A 305 12.23 -5.50 -10.74
N THR A 306 12.12 -4.18 -10.79
CA THR A 306 13.22 -3.23 -10.61
C THR A 306 12.83 -2.34 -9.45
N VAL A 307 13.58 -2.43 -8.35
CA VAL A 307 13.30 -1.75 -7.09
C VAL A 307 14.53 -0.91 -6.77
N THR A 308 14.46 0.40 -6.95
CA THR A 308 15.68 1.22 -6.91
C THR A 308 15.46 2.62 -6.38
N GLY A 309 16.37 3.09 -5.52
CA GLY A 309 16.38 4.50 -5.12
C GLY A 309 15.26 4.88 -4.16
N ASN A 310 14.56 3.91 -3.56
CA ASN A 310 13.55 4.23 -2.55
C ASN A 310 14.21 4.80 -1.30
N ALA A 311 13.45 5.61 -0.57
CA ALA A 311 13.96 6.40 0.52
C ALA A 311 14.17 5.59 1.79
N ASP A 312 13.56 4.43 1.91
CA ASP A 312 13.91 3.41 2.92
C ASP A 312 14.22 2.06 2.26
N GLU A 313 13.48 1.00 2.58
CA GLU A 313 13.59 -0.32 2.01
C GLU A 313 13.08 -0.41 0.56
N GLY A 314 13.54 -1.46 -0.12
CA GLY A 314 13.04 -1.79 -1.44
C GLY A 314 11.69 -2.48 -1.41
N LEU A 315 11.61 -3.52 -0.58
CA LEU A 315 10.46 -4.37 -0.35
C LEU A 315 10.47 -4.60 1.16
N ASP A 316 9.40 -4.25 1.87
CA ASP A 316 9.27 -4.55 3.29
C ASP A 316 7.98 -5.31 3.56
N TRP A 317 8.06 -6.39 4.34
CA TRP A 317 6.92 -7.24 4.69
C TRP A 317 6.88 -7.47 6.20
N ASP A 318 5.91 -6.89 6.88
CA ASP A 318 5.79 -6.98 8.34
C ASP A 318 4.53 -7.74 8.75
N GLU A 319 4.75 -8.87 9.41
CA GLU A 319 3.72 -9.72 9.99
C GLU A 319 3.79 -9.57 11.51
N SER A 320 2.71 -9.08 12.12
CA SER A 320 2.65 -8.79 13.57
C SER A 320 1.64 -9.66 14.31
N GLY A 321 1.39 -10.87 13.79
CA GLY A 321 0.35 -11.78 14.19
C GLY A 321 0.77 -13.26 14.14
N THR A 322 -0.21 -14.16 14.13
CA THR A 322 0.07 -15.61 14.25
C THR A 322 0.14 -16.36 12.91
N GLY A 323 0.25 -15.62 11.82
CA GLY A 323 0.36 -16.17 10.48
C GLY A 323 1.80 -16.54 10.15
N SER A 324 2.28 -16.09 9.01
CA SER A 324 3.59 -16.48 8.47
C SER A 324 3.93 -15.60 7.29
N VAL A 325 5.22 -15.38 7.04
CA VAL A 325 5.67 -14.72 5.82
C VAL A 325 6.18 -15.74 4.80
N VAL A 326 5.53 -15.79 3.63
CA VAL A 326 5.93 -16.68 2.52
C VAL A 326 6.24 -15.87 1.26
N THR A 327 7.53 -15.76 0.94
CA THR A 327 8.02 -14.86 -0.11
C THR A 327 8.83 -15.56 -1.20
N ASP A 328 8.43 -15.36 -2.46
CA ASP A 328 9.16 -15.80 -3.66
C ASP A 328 9.66 -14.59 -4.47
N ILE A 329 10.97 -14.34 -4.51
CA ILE A 329 11.60 -13.29 -5.34
C ILE A 329 12.35 -13.92 -6.50
N THR A 330 12.03 -13.56 -7.75
CA THR A 330 12.66 -14.18 -8.92
C THR A 330 12.98 -13.23 -10.06
N ARG A 331 14.25 -13.22 -10.50
CA ARG A 331 14.76 -12.40 -11.63
C ARG A 331 14.55 -10.90 -11.42
N SER A 332 14.67 -10.43 -10.19
CA SER A 332 14.50 -9.03 -9.85
C SER A 332 15.86 -8.35 -9.62
N GLU A 333 15.85 -7.03 -9.62
CA GLU A 333 16.98 -6.17 -9.33
C GLU A 333 16.54 -5.18 -8.26
N LEU A 334 17.23 -5.19 -7.12
CA LEU A 334 16.97 -4.38 -5.94
C LEU A 334 18.27 -3.62 -5.67
N SER A 335 18.28 -2.30 -5.78
CA SER A 335 19.56 -1.58 -5.73
C SER A 335 19.44 -0.10 -5.44
N GLY A 336 20.37 0.42 -4.64
CA GLY A 336 20.43 1.84 -4.34
C GLY A 336 19.24 2.34 -3.54
N ASN A 337 18.51 1.45 -2.87
CA ASN A 337 17.58 1.84 -1.82
C ASN A 337 18.39 2.37 -0.64
N ARG A 338 17.77 3.22 0.17
CA ARG A 338 18.48 3.82 1.30
C ARG A 338 18.87 2.74 2.30
N ASP A 339 17.95 1.85 2.65
CA ASP A 339 18.17 0.79 3.61
C ASP A 339 18.13 -0.55 2.86
N GLU A 340 17.35 -1.54 3.27
CA GLU A 340 17.41 -2.88 2.69
C GLU A 340 17.03 -2.94 1.20
N GLY A 341 17.58 -3.94 0.52
CA GLY A 341 17.00 -4.37 -0.75
C GLY A 341 15.64 -5.03 -0.54
N PHE A 342 15.56 -5.86 0.50
CA PHE A 342 14.39 -6.62 0.91
C PHE A 342 14.50 -6.91 2.40
N LYS A 343 13.46 -6.52 3.15
CA LYS A 343 13.28 -6.82 4.56
C LYS A 343 11.99 -7.60 4.78
N THR A 344 11.97 -8.39 5.84
CA THR A 344 10.75 -8.99 6.35
C THR A 344 10.89 -9.34 7.81
N THR A 345 9.81 -9.14 8.54
CA THR A 345 9.70 -9.42 9.97
C THR A 345 8.48 -10.31 10.21
N GLU A 346 8.64 -11.31 11.07
CA GLU A 346 7.54 -11.96 11.78
C GLU A 346 7.75 -11.70 13.28
N GLU A 347 6.92 -10.85 13.88
CA GLU A 347 6.99 -10.45 15.29
C GLU A 347 6.40 -11.48 16.27
N ASP A 348 5.42 -12.27 15.83
CA ASP A 348 4.65 -13.20 16.64
C ASP A 348 4.86 -14.66 16.13
N ALA A 349 3.94 -15.57 16.45
CA ALA A 349 4.18 -16.99 16.20
C ALA A 349 3.86 -17.38 14.75
N GLY A 350 4.90 -17.57 13.94
CA GLY A 350 4.76 -17.93 12.53
C GLY A 350 6.08 -18.27 11.85
N ASP A 351 6.00 -18.85 10.65
CA ASP A 351 7.20 -19.25 9.91
C ASP A 351 7.63 -18.15 8.91
N VAL A 352 8.94 -17.95 8.76
CA VAL A 352 9.52 -17.11 7.69
C VAL A 352 10.08 -18.00 6.57
N LEU A 353 9.37 -18.08 5.44
CA LEU A 353 9.76 -18.85 4.25
C LEU A 353 10.15 -17.96 3.09
N VAL A 354 11.45 -17.85 2.82
CA VAL A 354 11.98 -17.00 1.74
C VAL A 354 12.71 -17.81 0.68
N THR A 355 12.28 -17.66 -0.57
CA THR A 355 13.00 -18.17 -1.74
C THR A 355 13.37 -17.03 -2.68
N ALA A 356 14.68 -16.86 -2.93
CA ALA A 356 15.18 -15.91 -3.93
C ALA A 356 15.93 -16.62 -5.05
N SER A 357 15.63 -16.29 -6.31
CA SER A 357 16.31 -16.91 -7.46
C SER A 357 16.63 -15.96 -8.60
N ARG A 358 17.88 -15.98 -9.07
CA ARG A 358 18.37 -15.12 -10.18
C ARG A 358 18.15 -13.64 -9.92
N THR A 359 18.18 -13.24 -8.66
CA THR A 359 17.95 -11.87 -8.20
C THR A 359 19.28 -11.20 -7.94
N ARG A 360 19.37 -9.90 -8.21
CA ARG A 360 20.51 -9.06 -7.81
C ARG A 360 20.07 -8.08 -6.76
N VAL A 361 20.83 -8.00 -5.69
CA VAL A 361 20.66 -7.04 -4.62
C VAL A 361 21.99 -6.33 -4.46
N HIS A 362 22.07 -5.02 -4.72
CA HIS A 362 23.37 -4.38 -4.75
C HIS A 362 23.36 -2.88 -4.52
N GLY A 363 24.40 -2.38 -3.86
CA GLY A 363 24.61 -0.94 -3.74
C GLY A 363 23.54 -0.22 -2.93
N ASN A 364 22.86 -0.90 -2.00
CA ASN A 364 21.99 -0.21 -1.04
C ASN A 364 22.85 0.53 0.00
N LEU A 365 22.30 1.59 0.58
CA LEU A 365 23.10 2.66 1.18
C LEU A 365 23.31 2.53 2.69
N ALA A 366 22.45 1.80 3.38
CA ALA A 366 22.44 1.51 4.80
C ALA A 366 21.96 0.08 5.04
N ASN A 367 22.15 -0.41 6.28
CA ASN A 367 21.79 -1.76 6.74
C ASN A 367 22.10 -2.89 5.75
N ASP A 368 21.31 -3.96 5.72
CA ASP A 368 21.68 -5.18 5.03
C ASP A 368 21.23 -5.20 3.56
N GLY A 369 21.80 -6.10 2.76
CA GLY A 369 21.27 -6.36 1.43
C GLY A 369 19.87 -6.99 1.51
N ILE A 370 19.76 -8.03 2.33
CA ILE A 370 18.52 -8.73 2.64
C ILE A 370 18.50 -8.97 4.15
N GLN A 371 17.47 -8.51 4.85
CA GLN A 371 17.24 -8.77 6.27
C GLN A 371 15.99 -9.64 6.45
N LEU A 372 16.10 -10.72 7.22
CA LEU A 372 14.98 -11.63 7.51
C LEU A 372 14.96 -11.90 9.02
N GLU A 373 13.84 -11.62 9.68
CA GLU A 373 13.71 -11.72 11.14
C GLU A 373 12.46 -12.52 11.52
N GLU A 374 12.63 -13.44 12.48
CA GLU A 374 11.56 -14.16 13.17
C GLU A 374 11.80 -13.99 14.67
N ASP A 375 10.90 -13.25 15.32
CA ASP A 375 11.08 -12.69 16.66
C ASP A 375 10.42 -13.52 17.76
N ALA A 376 9.54 -14.46 17.40
CA ALA A 376 8.81 -15.31 18.33
C ALA A 376 8.93 -16.81 17.97
N ALA A 377 7.81 -17.54 17.85
CA ALA A 377 7.87 -18.99 17.75
C ALA A 377 7.49 -19.47 16.35
N GLY A 378 8.48 -19.73 15.52
CA GLY A 378 8.32 -20.47 14.27
C GLY A 378 9.63 -20.74 13.53
N ASP A 379 9.55 -21.43 12.40
CA ASP A 379 10.74 -21.88 11.68
C ASP A 379 11.17 -20.86 10.60
N VAL A 380 12.48 -20.59 10.52
CA VAL A 380 13.06 -19.79 9.44
C VAL A 380 13.61 -20.68 8.33
N HIS A 381 13.15 -20.49 7.11
CA HIS A 381 13.49 -21.31 5.94
C HIS A 381 13.89 -20.45 4.74
N VAL A 382 15.20 -20.42 4.45
CA VAL A 382 15.78 -19.56 3.42
C VAL A 382 16.45 -20.35 2.31
N ALA A 383 16.05 -20.10 1.05
CA ALA A 383 16.62 -20.71 -0.13
C ALA A 383 17.09 -19.67 -1.17
N LEU A 384 18.40 -19.48 -1.27
CA LEU A 384 19.02 -18.56 -2.23
C LEU A 384 19.64 -19.33 -3.41
N HIS A 385 19.16 -19.09 -4.63
CA HIS A 385 19.65 -19.75 -5.84
C HIS A 385 20.06 -18.79 -6.96
N ARG A 386 21.38 -18.70 -7.23
CA ARG A 386 21.93 -17.74 -8.22
C ARG A 386 21.56 -16.31 -7.89
N VAL A 387 21.68 -15.97 -6.62
CA VAL A 387 21.53 -14.59 -6.15
C VAL A 387 22.90 -13.93 -6.18
N GLU A 388 22.94 -12.65 -6.49
CA GLU A 388 24.12 -11.79 -6.39
C GLU A 388 23.79 -10.72 -5.36
N VAL A 389 24.49 -10.73 -4.22
CA VAL A 389 24.31 -9.72 -3.16
C VAL A 389 25.64 -9.04 -2.89
N THR A 390 25.79 -7.80 -3.34
CA THR A 390 27.11 -7.15 -3.41
C THR A 390 27.08 -5.67 -3.13
N ASP A 391 28.19 -5.15 -2.63
CA ASP A 391 28.44 -3.72 -2.47
C ASP A 391 27.40 -3.00 -1.58
N GLN A 392 26.90 -3.66 -0.52
CA GLN A 392 26.09 -2.97 0.50
C GLN A 392 26.97 -2.01 1.29
N ALA A 393 26.57 -0.74 1.33
CA ALA A 393 27.44 0.34 1.78
C ALA A 393 27.66 0.35 3.29
N GLU A 394 26.64 -0.02 4.04
CA GLU A 394 26.70 -0.38 5.46
C GLU A 394 26.14 -1.81 5.56
N GLY A 395 26.30 -2.50 6.69
CA GLY A 395 25.68 -3.82 6.93
C GLY A 395 26.19 -5.03 6.12
N ASP A 396 25.55 -6.16 6.37
CA ASP A 396 25.83 -7.48 5.84
C ASP A 396 25.16 -7.69 4.47
N GLY A 397 25.65 -8.67 3.70
CA GLY A 397 25.01 -9.06 2.45
C GLY A 397 23.62 -9.64 2.70
N VAL A 398 23.53 -10.63 3.58
CA VAL A 398 22.26 -11.21 4.04
C VAL A 398 22.33 -11.44 5.54
N LYS A 399 21.37 -10.89 6.27
CA LYS A 399 21.15 -11.15 7.69
C LYS A 399 19.91 -12.01 7.87
N VAL A 400 20.03 -13.03 8.71
CA VAL A 400 18.92 -13.93 9.08
C VAL A 400 18.97 -14.18 10.57
N ASP A 401 17.97 -13.68 11.28
CA ASP A 401 17.83 -13.82 12.71
C ASP A 401 16.59 -14.67 13.02
N GLU A 402 16.80 -15.75 13.75
CA GLU A 402 15.76 -16.48 14.48
C GLU A 402 16.03 -16.24 15.97
N VAL A 403 15.03 -15.69 16.67
CA VAL A 403 15.22 -15.11 18.00
C VAL A 403 14.67 -16.00 19.11
N ASP A 404 13.49 -16.57 18.91
CA ASP A 404 12.79 -17.39 19.89
C ASP A 404 12.66 -18.83 19.37
N ALA A 405 11.55 -19.53 19.60
CA ALA A 405 11.52 -20.99 19.51
C ALA A 405 11.21 -21.53 18.11
N GLY A 406 12.22 -21.98 17.38
CA GLY A 406 12.07 -22.64 16.07
C GLY A 406 13.34 -23.32 15.57
N ASP A 407 13.41 -23.65 14.28
CA ASP A 407 14.62 -24.14 13.61
C ASP A 407 14.98 -23.24 12.41
N LEU A 408 16.21 -22.69 12.38
CA LEU A 408 16.73 -21.98 11.21
C LEU A 408 17.38 -22.93 10.18
N THR A 409 16.88 -22.89 8.95
CA THR A 409 17.45 -23.60 7.79
C THR A 409 17.78 -22.64 6.65
N MET A 410 19.05 -22.59 6.25
CA MET A 410 19.49 -21.78 5.10
C MET A 410 20.29 -22.61 4.07
N LEU A 411 19.85 -22.53 2.81
CA LEU A 411 20.53 -23.14 1.66
C LEU A 411 20.91 -22.07 0.62
N VAL A 412 22.21 -21.89 0.43
CA VAL A 412 22.77 -20.95 -0.56
C VAL A 412 23.44 -21.73 -1.69
N THR A 413 23.01 -21.51 -2.93
CA THR A 413 23.53 -22.25 -4.08
C THR A 413 23.84 -21.38 -5.29
N ARG A 414 25.06 -21.51 -5.81
CA ARG A 414 25.50 -20.82 -7.04
C ARG A 414 25.35 -19.30 -6.96
N SER A 415 25.48 -18.74 -5.77
CA SER A 415 25.33 -17.31 -5.49
C SER A 415 26.69 -16.64 -5.37
N VAL A 416 26.68 -15.31 -5.50
CA VAL A 416 27.86 -14.45 -5.38
C VAL A 416 27.58 -13.44 -4.28
N PHE A 417 28.56 -13.27 -3.39
CA PHE A 417 28.56 -12.28 -2.34
C PHE A 417 29.91 -11.56 -2.36
N GLY A 418 29.94 -10.30 -1.93
CA GLY A 418 31.18 -9.57 -1.73
C GLY A 418 31.02 -8.06 -1.89
N GLY A 419 31.98 -7.33 -1.32
CA GLY A 419 31.96 -5.86 -1.34
C GLY A 419 31.05 -5.24 -0.28
N ASN A 420 30.39 -6.06 0.55
CA ASN A 420 29.58 -5.61 1.69
C ASN A 420 30.49 -5.11 2.82
N ASP A 421 30.10 -4.06 3.54
CA ASP A 421 30.89 -3.50 4.66
C ASP A 421 30.93 -4.46 5.87
N GLY A 422 29.83 -5.17 6.09
CA GLY A 422 29.69 -6.27 7.03
C GLY A 422 30.18 -7.61 6.48
N GLN A 423 29.52 -8.68 6.89
CA GLN A 423 29.71 -10.05 6.47
C GLN A 423 28.95 -10.30 5.16
N ASP A 424 29.35 -11.31 4.39
CA ASP A 424 28.53 -11.73 3.25
C ASP A 424 27.22 -12.38 3.71
N LEU A 425 27.28 -13.13 4.82
CA LEU A 425 26.16 -13.74 5.51
C LEU A 425 26.32 -13.57 7.03
N ASP A 426 25.35 -12.99 7.72
CA ASP A 426 25.19 -13.11 9.18
C ASP A 426 23.94 -13.93 9.48
N VAL A 427 24.12 -15.08 10.15
CA VAL A 427 23.05 -16.05 10.38
C VAL A 427 23.06 -16.44 11.85
N LYS A 428 21.94 -16.23 12.53
CA LYS A 428 21.82 -16.40 13.97
C LYS A 428 20.59 -17.21 14.34
N GLN A 429 20.83 -18.36 14.96
CA GLN A 429 19.87 -19.05 15.83
C GLN A 429 20.15 -18.57 17.26
N ALA A 430 19.23 -17.83 17.86
CA ALA A 430 19.46 -17.23 19.18
C ALA A 430 19.09 -18.15 20.35
N ASP A 431 18.20 -19.12 20.13
CA ASP A 431 17.55 -19.93 21.14
C ASP A 431 18.14 -21.37 21.30
N GLU A 432 17.34 -22.35 21.76
CA GLU A 432 17.74 -23.77 21.87
C GLU A 432 17.45 -24.62 20.62
N GLY A 433 16.83 -24.06 19.59
CA GLY A 433 16.52 -24.68 18.31
C GLY A 433 17.74 -25.07 17.47
N ALA A 434 17.48 -25.79 16.38
CA ALA A 434 18.53 -26.35 15.53
C ALA A 434 18.74 -25.52 14.26
N GLY A 435 19.82 -24.73 14.24
CA GLY A 435 20.23 -24.00 13.05
C GLY A 435 21.17 -24.78 12.12
N TRP A 436 21.00 -24.71 10.80
CA TRP A 436 22.05 -25.10 9.84
C TRP A 436 22.11 -24.22 8.58
N LEU A 437 23.34 -24.03 8.09
CA LEU A 437 23.66 -23.29 6.87
C LEU A 437 24.50 -24.17 5.94
N ALA A 438 24.06 -24.30 4.69
CA ALA A 438 24.85 -24.93 3.63
C ALA A 438 25.11 -23.97 2.47
N VAL A 439 26.39 -23.74 2.16
CA VAL A 439 26.83 -22.91 1.02
C VAL A 439 27.45 -23.82 -0.04
N VAL A 440 26.74 -24.02 -1.15
CA VAL A 440 27.10 -25.02 -2.16
C VAL A 440 27.33 -24.39 -3.53
N ARG A 441 28.55 -24.57 -4.06
CA ARG A 441 28.95 -24.09 -5.40
C ARG A 441 28.78 -22.58 -5.60
N SER A 442 28.89 -21.82 -4.51
CA SER A 442 28.94 -20.35 -4.51
C SER A 442 30.39 -19.87 -4.58
N GLY A 443 30.60 -18.55 -4.65
CA GLY A 443 31.92 -17.94 -4.50
C GLY A 443 32.58 -18.23 -3.15
N GLU A 444 33.72 -17.59 -2.88
CA GLU A 444 34.15 -17.41 -1.48
C GLU A 444 33.09 -16.57 -0.78
N VAL A 445 32.72 -16.97 0.44
CA VAL A 445 31.67 -16.32 1.23
C VAL A 445 32.22 -16.12 2.63
N ASP A 446 32.25 -14.88 3.09
CA ASP A 446 32.55 -14.54 4.48
C ASP A 446 31.27 -14.66 5.33
N ALA A 447 31.17 -15.73 6.12
CA ALA A 447 29.97 -16.02 6.89
C ALA A 447 30.24 -15.94 8.39
N LYS A 448 29.41 -15.17 9.10
CA LYS A 448 29.25 -15.24 10.55
C LYS A 448 28.00 -16.07 10.85
N ALA A 449 28.18 -17.02 11.75
CA ALA A 449 27.18 -18.05 12.02
C ALA A 449 27.17 -18.33 13.53
N LYS A 450 26.07 -17.98 14.21
CA LYS A 450 25.88 -18.17 15.65
C LYS A 450 24.74 -19.15 15.90
N GLY A 451 25.00 -20.22 16.66
CA GLY A 451 24.01 -21.29 16.87
C GLY A 451 23.79 -22.21 15.66
N ILE A 452 24.55 -22.00 14.58
CA ILE A 452 24.36 -22.67 13.29
C ILE A 452 25.39 -23.79 13.06
N GLU A 453 24.94 -24.97 12.61
CA GLU A 453 25.79 -26.02 12.03
C GLU A 453 26.12 -25.71 10.57
N LEU A 454 27.41 -25.53 10.26
CA LEU A 454 27.89 -25.36 8.87
C LEU A 454 28.00 -26.72 8.17
N ARG A 455 27.39 -26.86 6.99
CA ARG A 455 27.30 -28.12 6.23
C ARG A 455 27.95 -28.11 4.84
#